data_AF-A0A1I0GML0-F1
#
_entry.id   AF-A0A1I0GML0-F1
#
_cell.length_a   1.000
_cell.length_b   1.000
_cell.length_c   1.000
_cell.angle_alpha   90.00
_cell.angle_beta   90.00
_cell.angle_gamma   90.00
#
_symmetry.space_group_name_H-M   'P 1'
#
loop_
_entity.id
_entity.type
_entity.pdbx_description
1 polymer ?
#
loop_
_entity_poly.entity_id
_entity_poly.type
_entity_poly.pdbx_seq_one_letter_code
_entity_poly.pdbx_strand_id
1 'polypeptide(L)' 'MEKKFIVRPKNDDEKVIMTIRIEKELQEKYDDLAGKSNRSRNELVCMALRYALENLEFLE' A
#
# COMPACT_ATOMS: atom_id res chain seq x y z
N MET A 1 -23.42 -24.44 -25.15
CA MET A 1 -23.39 -23.00 -24.79
C MET A 1 -21.95 -22.62 -24.52
N GLU A 2 -21.37 -21.74 -25.33
CA GLU A 2 -19.98 -21.30 -25.18
C GLU A 2 -19.81 -20.43 -23.93
N LYS A 3 -18.82 -20.75 -23.09
CA LYS A 3 -18.43 -19.92 -21.96
C LYS A 3 -17.70 -18.68 -22.50
N LYS A 4 -18.33 -17.52 -22.45
CA LYS A 4 -17.70 -16.25 -22.85
C LYS A 4 -16.96 -15.63 -21.67
N PHE A 5 -15.71 -15.22 -21.92
CA PHE A 5 -14.93 -14.41 -20.99
C PHE A 5 -15.33 -12.94 -21.14
N ILE A 6 -16.19 -12.46 -20.24
CA ILE A 6 -16.70 -11.07 -20.27
C ILE A 6 -15.80 -10.20 -19.41
N VAL A 7 -15.02 -9.33 -20.05
CA VAL A 7 -14.21 -8.29 -19.37
C VAL A 7 -15.10 -7.08 -19.08
N ARG A 8 -15.09 -6.61 -17.84
CA ARG A 8 -15.77 -5.37 -17.43
C ARG A 8 -14.73 -4.28 -17.17
N PRO A 9 -15.07 -3.00 -17.39
CA PRO A 9 -14.24 -1.88 -16.97
C PRO A 9 -13.97 -1.97 -15.47
N LYS A 10 -12.73 -1.73 -15.08
CA LYS A 10 -12.31 -1.69 -13.68
C LYS A 10 -12.76 -0.35 -13.11
N ASN A 11 -13.71 -0.34 -12.18
CA ASN A 11 -14.03 0.87 -11.40
C ASN A 11 -12.94 0.99 -10.32
N ASP A 12 -11.91 1.79 -10.62
CA ASP A 12 -10.65 1.87 -9.87
C ASP A 12 -10.64 3.01 -8.82
N ASP A 13 -11.81 3.51 -8.42
CA ASP A 13 -11.96 4.82 -7.76
C ASP A 13 -11.38 4.93 -6.32
N GLU A 14 -10.84 3.86 -5.73
CA GLU A 14 -10.40 3.89 -4.33
C GLU A 14 -8.88 3.94 -4.12
N LYS A 15 -8.06 3.85 -5.18
CA LYS A 15 -6.60 3.81 -5.04
C LYS A 15 -5.90 4.83 -5.93
N VAL A 16 -5.17 5.75 -5.30
CA VAL A 16 -4.34 6.75 -5.98
C VAL A 16 -2.87 6.33 -5.91
N ILE A 17 -2.14 6.49 -7.01
CA ILE A 17 -0.69 6.27 -7.04
C ILE A 17 0.02 7.52 -6.50
N MET A 18 0.88 7.33 -5.51
CA MET A 18 1.72 8.37 -4.94
C MET A 18 3.19 7.95 -5.03
N THR A 19 4.04 8.83 -5.57
CA THR A 19 5.49 8.61 -5.63
C THR A 19 6.16 9.33 -4.46
N ILE A 20 6.88 8.60 -3.62
CA ILE A 20 7.64 9.15 -2.49
C ILE A 20 9.12 8.77 -2.60
N ARG A 21 10.01 9.65 -2.11
CA ARG A 21 11.41 9.33 -1.88
C ARG A 21 11.59 9.00 -0.41
N ILE A 22 12.23 7.86 -0.13
CA ILE A 22 12.53 7.41 1.24
C ILE A 22 14.00 7.02 1.33
N GLU A 23 14.51 6.96 2.56
CA GLU A 23 15.85 6.46 2.83
C GLU A 23 15.96 4.96 2.52
N LYS A 24 17.15 4.53 2.09
CA LYS A 24 17.43 3.12 1.73
C LYS A 24 17.17 2.17 2.90
N GLU A 25 17.58 2.56 4.11
CA GLU A 25 17.39 1.75 5.32
C GLU A 25 15.90 1.51 5.62
N LEU A 26 15.05 2.51 5.40
CA LEU A 26 13.61 2.36 5.60
C LEU A 26 13.01 1.38 4.58
N GLN A 27 13.46 1.44 3.32
CA GLN A 27 13.04 0.47 2.31
C GLN A 27 13.45 -0.95 2.68
N GLU A 28 14.69 -1.14 3.14
CA GLU A 28 15.22 -2.45 3.56
C GLU A 28 14.40 -3.04 4.72
N LYS A 29 13.99 -2.22 5.70
CA LYS A 29 13.08 -2.65 6.77
C LYS A 29 11.73 -3.15 6.24
N TYR A 30 11.15 -2.46 5.25
CA TYR A 30 9.90 -2.91 4.62
C TYR A 30 10.08 -4.17 3.78
N ASP A 31 11.22 -4.34 3.09
CA ASP A 31 11.55 -5.57 2.36
C ASP A 31 11.61 -6.77 3.32
N ASP A 32 12.28 -6.60 4.47
CA ASP A 32 12.38 -7.61 5.53
C ASP A 32 11.01 -7.98 6.13
N LEU A 33 10.17 -6.97 6.39
CA LEU A 33 8.81 -7.16 6.89
C LEU A 33 7.91 -7.85 5.87
N ALA A 34 8.03 -7.50 4.58
CA ALA A 34 7.26 -8.12 3.51
C ALA A 34 7.57 -9.62 3.42
N GLY A 35 8.85 -9.99 3.50
CA GLY A 35 9.30 -11.39 3.50
C GLY A 35 8.75 -12.22 4.66
N LYS A 36 8.51 -11.59 5.83
CA LYS A 36 8.00 -12.26 7.04
C LYS A 36 6.46 -12.28 7.13
N SER A 37 5.79 -11.29 6.55
CA SER A 37 4.35 -11.05 6.76
C SER A 37 3.45 -11.54 5.62
N ASN A 38 4.02 -12.00 4.51
CA ASN A 38 3.28 -12.33 3.28
C ASN A 38 2.41 -11.16 2.77
N ARG A 39 2.85 -9.92 3.02
CA ARG A 39 2.24 -8.68 2.53
C ARG A 39 3.22 -7.97 1.61
N SER A 40 2.69 -7.22 0.65
CA SER A 40 3.52 -6.34 -0.18
C SER A 40 4.06 -5.16 0.63
N ARG A 41 5.19 -4.60 0.20
CA ARG A 41 5.71 -3.34 0.73
C ARG A 41 4.67 -2.23 0.74
N ASN A 42 3.92 -2.08 -0.34
CA ASN A 42 2.92 -1.02 -0.48
C ASN A 42 1.79 -1.18 0.55
N GLU A 43 1.36 -2.41 0.85
CA GLU A 43 0.38 -2.65 1.90
C GLU A 43 0.93 -2.26 3.28
N LEU A 44 2.17 -2.64 3.58
CA LEU A 44 2.82 -2.29 4.85
C LEU A 44 3.01 -0.77 5.00
N VAL A 45 3.43 -0.09 3.94
CA VAL A 45 3.54 1.38 3.92
C VAL A 45 2.19 2.02 4.13
N CYS A 46 1.13 1.57 3.46
CA CYS A 46 -0.22 2.10 3.66
C CYS A 46 -0.73 1.89 5.10
N MET A 47 -0.45 0.72 5.70
CA MET A 47 -0.79 0.45 7.09
C MET A 47 -0.03 1.37 8.05
N ALA A 48 1.27 1.56 7.83
CA ALA A 48 2.10 2.44 8.65
C ALA A 48 1.67 3.91 8.53
N LEU A 49 1.36 4.40 7.31
CA LEU A 49 0.86 5.75 7.08
C LEU A 49 -0.48 5.99 7.78
N ARG A 50 -1.40 5.01 7.71
CA ARG A 50 -2.68 5.08 8.42
C ARG A 50 -2.49 5.14 9.93
N TYR A 51 -1.66 4.24 10.47
CA TYR A 51 -1.32 4.24 11.89
C TYR A 51 -0.71 5.58 12.31
N ALA A 52 0.24 6.11 11.54
CA ALA A 52 0.87 7.39 11.84
C ALA A 52 -0.16 8.52 11.91
N LEU A 53 -1.11 8.59 10.97
CA LEU A 53 -2.17 9.61 10.98
C LEU A 53 -3.15 9.44 12.16
N GLU A 54 -3.48 8.20 12.53
CA GLU A 54 -4.38 7.91 13.66
C GLU A 54 -3.75 8.25 15.02
N ASN A 55 -2.41 8.25 15.11
CA ASN A 55 -1.66 8.49 16.35
C ASN A 55 -0.90 9.82 16.34
N LEU A 56 -1.09 10.64 15.31
CA LEU A 56 -0.48 11.96 15.24
C LEU A 56 -1.36 12.96 15.99
N GLU A 57 -0.74 13.70 16.91
CA GLU A 57 -1.34 14.88 17.52
C GLU A 57 -0.80 16.13 16.82
N PHE A 58 -1.70 17.00 16.36
CA PHE A 58 -1.35 18.29 15.82
C PHE A 58 -1.50 19.34 16.93
N LEU A 59 -0.39 19.96 17.31
CA LEU A 59 -0.36 21.07 18.27
C LEU A 59 -0.24 22.38 17.50
N GLU A 60 -1.18 23.30 17.73
CA GLU A 60 -1.12 24.69 17.24
C GLU A 60 -0.19 25.57 18.09
#